data_AF-A0A0F8ZF62-F1
#
_entry.id   AF-A0A0F8ZF62-F1
#
_cell.length_a   1.000
_cell.length_b   1.000
_cell.length_c   1.000
_cell.angle_alpha   90.00
_cell.angle_beta   90.00
_cell.angle_gamma   90.00
#
_symmetry.space_group_name_H-M   'P 1'
#
loop_
_entity.id
_entity.type
_entity.pdbx_description
1 polymer ?
#
loop_
_entity_poly.entity_id
_entity_poly.type
_entity_poly.pdbx_seq_one_letter_code
_entity_poly.pdbx_strand_id
1 'polypeptide(L)'
;MAEKSVPVLSNPPGDVEKALTALRKKVESTSDYVGKNFVREARDMHAGRIPERAIYGEARLDQARALVEEGVPLMPLPFKPKRQLS
;
A
#
# COMPACT_ATOMS: atom_id res chain seq x y z
N MET A 1 26.09 -32.64 -15.84
CA MET A 1 26.22 -31.73 -14.68
C MET A 1 24.98 -30.85 -14.65
N ALA A 2 24.16 -30.93 -13.60
CA ALA A 2 22.99 -30.06 -13.45
C ALA A 2 23.42 -28.74 -12.80
N GLU A 3 23.27 -27.63 -13.50
CA GLU A 3 23.49 -26.29 -12.94
C GLU A 3 22.40 -25.99 -11.90
N LYS A 4 22.81 -25.89 -10.63
CA LYS A 4 21.94 -25.41 -9.56
C LYS A 4 21.64 -23.93 -9.80
N SER A 5 20.41 -23.62 -10.19
CA SER A 5 19.89 -22.25 -10.24
C SER A 5 20.07 -21.58 -8.88
N VAL A 6 20.97 -20.60 -8.80
CA VAL A 6 21.13 -19.76 -7.61
C VAL A 6 19.87 -18.91 -7.42
N PRO A 7 19.30 -18.83 -6.21
CA PRO A 7 18.17 -17.95 -5.95
C PRO A 7 18.64 -16.49 -6.03
N VAL A 8 17.91 -15.68 -6.77
CA VAL A 8 18.21 -14.26 -7.12
C VAL A 8 18.25 -13.29 -5.91
N LEU A 9 18.22 -13.80 -4.67
CA LEU A 9 18.17 -13.01 -3.43
C LEU A 9 19.56 -12.83 -2.76
N SER A 10 20.65 -13.10 -3.47
CA SER A 10 22.02 -13.05 -2.92
C SER A 10 22.80 -11.77 -3.21
N ASN A 11 22.25 -10.80 -3.94
CA ASN A 11 22.90 -9.49 -4.15
C ASN A 11 22.51 -8.47 -3.07
N PRO A 12 23.42 -7.55 -2.68
CA PRO A 12 23.06 -6.41 -1.85
C PRO A 12 21.96 -5.58 -2.55
N PRO A 13 21.04 -4.98 -1.77
CA PRO A 13 19.87 -4.33 -2.34
C PRO A 13 20.29 -3.22 -3.29
N GLY A 14 19.78 -3.29 -4.52
CA GLY A 14 19.97 -2.24 -5.52
C GLY A 14 19.35 -0.92 -5.07
N ASP A 15 19.71 0.18 -5.72
CA ASP A 15 19.22 1.50 -5.32
C ASP A 15 17.68 1.61 -5.39
N VAL A 16 17.04 0.87 -6.30
CA VAL A 16 15.58 0.75 -6.40
C VAL A 16 14.97 0.10 -5.15
N GLU A 17 15.59 -0.95 -4.60
CA GLU A 17 15.08 -1.64 -3.41
C GLU A 17 15.21 -0.76 -2.15
N LYS A 18 16.31 0.00 -2.05
CA LYS A 18 16.52 0.99 -0.99
C LYS A 18 15.47 2.10 -1.06
N ALA A 19 15.21 2.63 -2.25
CA ALA A 19 14.20 3.67 -2.48
C ALA A 19 12.79 3.16 -2.13
N LEU A 20 12.44 1.94 -2.54
CA LEU A 20 11.15 1.32 -2.22
C LEU A 20 10.97 1.12 -0.71
N THR A 21 12.04 0.69 -0.03
CA THR A 21 12.05 0.53 1.43
C THR A 21 11.87 1.86 2.15
N ALA A 22 12.54 2.92 1.69
CA ALA A 22 12.40 4.27 2.24
C ALA A 22 10.98 4.83 2.03
N LEU A 23 10.42 4.67 0.82
CA LEU A 23 9.06 5.06 0.49
C LEU A 23 8.05 4.35 1.41
N ARG A 24 8.20 3.03 1.57
CA ARG A 24 7.35 2.24 2.47
C ARG A 24 7.40 2.79 3.89
N LYS A 25 8.60 2.98 4.45
CA LYS A 25 8.78 3.51 5.81
C LYS A 25 8.12 4.87 5.96
N LYS A 26 8.25 5.74 4.95
CA LYS A 26 7.63 7.06 4.96
C LYS A 26 6.10 6.94 5.07
N VAL A 27 5.48 6.16 4.19
CA VAL A 27 4.02 5.92 4.22
C VAL A 27 3.58 5.33 5.56
N GLU A 28 4.26 4.29 6.06
CA GLU A 28 3.93 3.65 7.35
C GLU A 28 4.08 4.63 8.55
N SER A 29 4.99 5.61 8.48
CA SER A 29 5.24 6.58 9.56
C SER A 29 4.35 7.82 9.55
N THR A 30 3.79 8.18 8.38
CA THR A 30 3.02 9.43 8.22
C THR A 30 1.52 9.19 8.07
N SER A 31 1.11 7.93 7.89
CA SER A 31 -0.26 7.58 7.56
C SER A 31 -0.77 6.47 8.46
N ASP A 32 -2.07 6.48 8.74
CA ASP A 32 -2.72 5.47 9.56
C ASP A 32 -3.06 4.23 8.74
N TYR A 33 -2.70 3.04 9.24
CA TYR A 33 -3.10 1.79 8.63
C TYR A 33 -4.53 1.41 9.00
N VAL A 34 -5.44 1.42 8.04
CA VAL A 34 -6.86 1.11 8.25
C VAL A 34 -7.26 -0.27 7.70
N GLY A 35 -6.32 -1.01 7.10
CA GLY A 35 -6.55 -2.36 6.56
C GLY A 35 -7.74 -2.41 5.59
N LYS A 36 -8.62 -3.39 5.77
CA LYS A 36 -9.81 -3.63 4.91
C LYS A 36 -10.87 -2.52 4.98
N ASN A 37 -10.78 -1.62 5.97
CA ASN A 37 -11.73 -0.52 6.12
C ASN A 37 -11.41 0.68 5.21
N PHE A 38 -10.30 0.63 4.46
CA PHE A 38 -9.83 1.73 3.62
C PHE A 38 -10.92 2.33 2.73
N VAL A 39 -11.69 1.50 2.03
CA VAL A 39 -12.73 1.96 1.10
C VAL A 39 -13.81 2.78 1.82
N ARG A 40 -14.21 2.34 3.02
CA ARG A 40 -15.20 3.03 3.83
C ARG A 40 -14.64 4.35 4.37
N GLU A 41 -13.46 4.32 4.98
CA GLU A 41 -12.80 5.50 5.55
C GLU A 41 -12.53 6.56 4.47
N ALA A 42 -12.05 6.16 3.28
CA ALA A 42 -11.79 7.07 2.17
C ALA A 42 -13.07 7.78 1.69
N ARG A 43 -14.18 7.04 1.56
CA ARG A 43 -15.50 7.62 1.22
C ARG A 43 -16.02 8.53 2.31
N ASP A 44 -15.86 8.14 3.57
CA ASP A 44 -16.36 8.90 4.71
C ASP A 44 -15.58 10.22 4.87
N MET A 45 -14.26 10.19 4.66
CA MET A 45 -13.40 11.38 4.59
C MET A 45 -13.80 12.28 3.42
N HIS A 46 -13.94 11.72 2.21
CA HIS A 46 -14.33 12.48 1.02
C HIS A 46 -15.72 13.12 1.16
N ALA A 47 -16.65 12.45 1.84
CA ALA A 47 -17.99 12.97 2.13
C ALA A 47 -18.03 13.94 3.33
N GLY A 48 -16.89 14.20 3.99
CA GLY A 48 -16.82 15.07 5.18
C GLY A 48 -17.48 14.50 6.44
N ARG A 49 -17.74 13.19 6.49
CA ARG A 49 -18.36 12.51 7.66
C ARG A 49 -17.36 12.24 8.77
N ILE A 50 -16.07 12.15 8.44
CA ILE A 50 -14.97 12.01 9.40
C ILE A 50 -13.82 12.96 9.01
N PRO A 51 -12.92 13.32 9.95
CA PRO A 51 -11.80 14.21 9.65
C PRO A 51 -10.86 13.63 8.58
N GLU A 52 -10.38 14.50 7.68
CA GLU A 52 -9.34 14.13 6.73
C GLU A 52 -8.00 13.91 7.43
N ARG A 53 -7.32 12.81 7.08
CA ARG A 53 -5.98 12.45 7.54
C ARG A 53 -5.33 11.53 6.53
N ALA A 54 -4.02 11.35 6.59
CA ALA A 54 -3.35 10.39 5.71
C ALA A 54 -3.68 8.96 6.16
N ILE A 55 -4.34 8.18 5.31
CA ILE A 55 -4.66 6.77 5.56
C ILE A 55 -4.08 5.88 4.46
N TYR A 56 -3.73 4.65 4.80
CA TYR A 56 -3.40 3.61 3.84
C TYR A 56 -4.01 2.27 4.26
N GLY A 57 -4.33 1.42 3.30
CA GLY A 57 -4.96 0.15 3.60
C GLY A 57 -5.14 -0.73 2.39
N GLU A 58 -6.14 -1.60 2.48
CA GLU A 58 -6.41 -2.64 1.51
C GLU A 58 -7.73 -2.36 0.79
N ALA A 59 -7.69 -2.43 -0.53
CA ALA A 59 -8.87 -2.40 -1.38
C ALA A 59 -8.71 -3.44 -2.49
N ARG A 60 -9.83 -4.08 -2.86
CA ARG A 60 -9.87 -4.89 -4.08
C ARG A 60 -9.87 -3.99 -5.32
N LEU A 61 -9.53 -4.56 -6.47
CA LEU A 61 -9.45 -3.82 -7.73
C LEU A 61 -10.78 -3.17 -8.14
N ASP A 62 -11.89 -3.88 -7.96
CA ASP A 62 -13.25 -3.37 -8.22
C ASP A 62 -13.62 -2.21 -7.29
N GLN A 63 -13.27 -2.31 -6.01
CA GLN A 63 -13.50 -1.24 -5.05
C GLN A 63 -12.63 0.00 -5.33
N ALA A 64 -11.35 -0.19 -5.66
CA ALA A 64 -10.46 0.90 -6.04
C ALA A 64 -10.96 1.62 -7.30
N ARG A 65 -11.43 0.87 -8.30
CA ARG A 65 -12.05 1.46 -9.49
C ARG A 65 -13.29 2.30 -9.13
N ALA A 66 -14.18 1.77 -8.30
CA ALA A 66 -15.38 2.51 -7.85
C ALA A 66 -15.01 3.82 -7.14
N LEU A 67 -13.98 3.81 -6.28
CA LEU A 67 -13.49 5.01 -5.62
C LEU A 67 -13.04 6.09 -6.62
N VAL A 68 -12.28 5.69 -7.66
CA VAL A 68 -11.85 6.64 -8.71
C VAL A 68 -13.04 7.18 -9.50
N GLU A 69 -14.01 6.32 -9.84
CA GLU A 69 -15.24 6.72 -10.55
C GLU A 69 -16.11 7.68 -9.70
N GLU A 70 -16.11 7.50 -8.38
CA GLU A 70 -16.75 8.39 -7.40
C GLU A 70 -16.00 9.70 -7.16
N GLY A 71 -14.79 9.86 -7.71
CA GLY A 71 -13.94 11.03 -7.50
C GLY A 71 -13.13 11.01 -6.20
N VAL A 72 -13.10 9.88 -5.49
CA VAL A 72 -12.29 9.71 -4.28
C VAL A 72 -10.83 9.49 -4.69
N PRO A 73 -9.90 10.38 -4.29
CA PRO A 73 -8.49 10.27 -4.67
C PRO A 73 -7.84 9.07 -3.97
N LEU A 74 -7.18 8.23 -4.75
CA LEU A 74 -6.38 7.11 -4.23
C LEU A 74 -5.09 6.94 -5.03
N MET A 75 -4.09 6.32 -4.40
CA MET A 75 -2.84 5.95 -5.06
C MET A 75 -2.49 4.49 -4.73
N PRO A 76 -2.30 3.63 -5.74
CA PRO A 76 -1.84 2.26 -5.51
C PRO A 76 -0.39 2.28 -5.02
N LEU A 77 -0.11 1.53 -3.94
CA LEU A 77 1.23 1.44 -3.39
C LEU A 77 2.03 0.31 -4.08
N PRO A 78 3.31 0.55 -4.42
CA PRO A 78 4.17 -0.44 -5.11
C PRO A 78 4.73 -1.51 -4.15
N PHE A 79 4.03 -1.82 -3.06
CA PHE A 79 4.41 -2.82 -2.08
C PHE A 79 3.19 -3.44 -1.42
N LYS A 80 3.30 -4.72 -1.04
CA LYS A 80 2.22 -5.42 -0.34
C LYS A 80 2.15 -4.99 1.13
N PRO A 81 0.96 -4.90 1.73
CA PRO A 81 0.81 -4.70 3.17
C PRO A 81 1.61 -5.77 3.93
N LYS A 82 2.18 -5.41 5.10
CA LYS A 82 2.71 -6.44 5.99
C LYS A 82 1.52 -7.28 6.43
N ARG A 83 1.53 -8.57 6.12
CA ARG A 83 0.56 -9.51 6.65
C ARG A 83 0.77 -9.52 8.17
N GLN A 84 -0.09 -8.82 8.90
CA GLN A 84 -0.14 -8.91 10.35
C GLN A 84 -0.59 -10.35 10.65
N LEU A 85 0.38 -11.20 11.00
CA LEU A 85 0.10 -12.51 11.58
C LEU A 85 -0.41 -12.21 12.99
N SER A 86 -1.73 -12.21 13.16
CA SER A 86 -2.37 -12.26 14.48
C SER A 86 -2.33 -13.68 15.02
#